data_AF-A0A2P8NKJ0-F1
#
_entry.id   AF-A0A2P8NKJ0-F1
#
_cell.length_a   1.000
_cell.length_b   1.000
_cell.length_c   1.000
_cell.angle_alpha   90.00
_cell.angle_beta   90.00
_cell.angle_gamma   90.00
#
_symmetry.space_group_name_H-M   'P 1'
#
loop_
_entity.id
_entity.type
_entity.pdbx_description
1 polymer ?
#
loop_
_entity_poly.entity_id
_entity_poly.type
_entity_poly.pdbx_seq_one_letter_code
_entity_poly.pdbx_strand_id
1 'polypeptide(L)'
;MTPKHASTPSRDSIRFPVQPRLLPPTKAARRLHLTLDEFRDKLPALLMHGFPHPCPVTGHFDLVAIDAFLDRRAGFAGGVRPEDHEAIMRERIARLG
;
A
#
# COMPACT_ATOMS: atom_id res chain seq x y z
N MET A 1 -42.05 -26.06 20.54
CA MET A 1 -40.71 -25.71 21.05
C MET A 1 -39.67 -26.28 20.10
N THR A 2 -39.12 -25.46 19.21
CA THR A 2 -38.11 -25.89 18.22
C THR A 2 -36.71 -25.86 18.85
N PRO A 3 -35.85 -26.87 18.63
CA PRO A 3 -34.49 -26.85 19.14
C PRO A 3 -33.67 -25.78 18.43
N LYS A 4 -32.94 -24.98 19.22
CA LYS A 4 -31.95 -24.01 18.72
C LYS A 4 -30.81 -24.79 18.07
N HIS A 5 -30.69 -24.72 16.75
CA HIS A 5 -29.49 -25.18 16.06
C HIS A 5 -28.28 -24.39 16.58
N ALA A 6 -27.31 -25.08 17.15
CA ALA A 6 -26.02 -24.52 17.52
C ALA A 6 -25.33 -24.02 16.24
N SER A 7 -25.01 -22.73 16.20
CA SER A 7 -24.27 -22.12 15.08
C SER A 7 -22.95 -22.85 14.88
N THR A 8 -22.77 -23.46 13.71
CA THR A 8 -21.50 -24.06 13.31
C THR A 8 -20.42 -22.97 13.32
N PRO A 9 -19.29 -23.14 14.01
CA PRO A 9 -18.19 -22.17 13.95
C PRO A 9 -17.70 -22.10 12.50
N SER A 10 -17.80 -20.92 11.89
CA SER A 10 -17.31 -20.67 10.54
C SER A 10 -15.80 -20.89 10.51
N ARG A 11 -15.31 -21.71 9.58
CA ARG A 11 -13.89 -21.99 9.35
C ARG A 11 -13.11 -20.67 9.28
N ASP A 12 -12.26 -20.45 10.28
CA ASP A 12 -11.12 -19.54 10.27
C ASP A 12 -11.41 -18.08 9.90
N SER A 13 -12.24 -17.40 10.69
CA SER A 13 -12.14 -15.94 10.78
C SER A 13 -10.80 -15.61 11.44
N ILE A 14 -9.75 -15.46 10.63
CA ILE A 14 -8.45 -14.99 11.11
C ILE A 14 -8.68 -13.60 11.70
N ARG A 15 -8.60 -13.52 13.03
CA ARG A 15 -8.87 -12.29 13.81
C ARG A 15 -7.99 -11.12 13.38
N PHE A 16 -6.79 -11.41 12.90
CA PHE A 16 -5.82 -10.43 12.41
C PHE A 16 -5.28 -10.88 11.05
N PRO A 17 -5.89 -10.47 9.92
CA PRO A 17 -5.40 -10.84 8.61
C PRO A 17 -4.00 -10.24 8.40
N VAL A 18 -3.00 -11.11 8.27
CA VAL A 18 -1.65 -10.69 7.86
C VAL A 18 -1.73 -10.25 6.42
N GLN A 19 -1.29 -9.02 6.15
CA GLN A 19 -1.13 -8.54 4.78
C GLN A 19 0.27 -8.93 4.29
N PRO A 20 0.39 -9.91 3.37
CA PRO A 20 1.70 -10.27 2.81
C PRO A 20 2.28 -9.11 2.02
N ARG A 21 3.62 -9.06 1.96
CA ARG A 21 4.35 -8.02 1.23
C ARG A 21 4.14 -8.09 -0.28
N LEU A 22 4.09 -9.30 -0.84
CA LEU A 22 3.79 -9.51 -2.26
C LEU A 22 2.28 -9.60 -2.48
N LEU A 23 1.77 -8.77 -3.38
CA LEU A 23 0.35 -8.61 -3.64
C LEU A 23 -0.02 -9.10 -5.05
N PRO A 24 -1.15 -9.82 -5.20
CA PRO A 24 -1.65 -10.14 -6.52
C PRO A 24 -2.07 -8.87 -7.26
N PRO A 25 -2.14 -8.89 -8.61
CA PRO A 25 -2.48 -7.71 -9.42
C PRO A 25 -3.78 -7.00 -9.01
N THR A 26 -4.79 -7.74 -8.57
CA THR A 26 -6.05 -7.18 -8.07
C THR A 26 -5.89 -6.34 -6.82
N LYS A 27 -5.03 -6.75 -5.87
CA LYS A 27 -4.74 -5.96 -4.67
C LYS A 27 -3.85 -4.75 -5.00
N ALA A 28 -2.92 -4.88 -5.95
CA ALA A 28 -2.11 -3.77 -6.45
C ALA A 28 -2.98 -2.71 -7.13
N ALA A 29 -3.93 -3.11 -7.98
CA ALA A 29 -4.88 -2.21 -8.63
C ALA A 29 -5.70 -1.39 -7.61
N ARG A 30 -6.21 -2.05 -6.56
CA ARG A 30 -6.97 -1.39 -5.48
C ARG A 30 -6.16 -0.34 -4.74
N ARG A 31 -4.84 -0.51 -4.58
CA ARG A 31 -3.96 0.50 -3.97
C ARG A 31 -3.86 1.79 -4.79
N LEU A 32 -4.12 1.71 -6.09
CA LEU A 32 -4.18 2.84 -7.00
C LEU A 32 -5.61 3.34 -7.26
N HIS A 33 -6.61 2.81 -6.53
CA HIS A 33 -8.03 3.06 -6.78
C HIS A 33 -8.49 2.73 -8.20
N LEU A 34 -7.94 1.66 -8.78
CA LEU A 34 -8.31 1.15 -10.11
C LEU A 34 -9.00 -0.20 -9.99
N THR A 35 -9.86 -0.50 -10.96
CA THR A 35 -10.25 -1.89 -11.25
C THR A 35 -9.08 -2.66 -11.84
N LEU A 36 -9.17 -4.00 -11.89
CA LEU A 36 -8.09 -4.83 -12.42
C LEU A 36 -7.82 -4.54 -13.91
N ASP A 37 -8.87 -4.31 -14.70
CA ASP A 37 -8.73 -4.09 -16.13
C ASP A 37 -8.15 -2.70 -16.40
N GLU A 38 -8.63 -1.66 -15.71
CA GLU A 38 -8.01 -0.33 -15.78
C GLU A 38 -6.54 -0.34 -15.36
N PHE A 39 -6.17 -1.17 -14.39
CA PHE A 39 -4.79 -1.30 -13.98
C PHE A 39 -3.95 -1.96 -15.07
N ARG A 40 -4.44 -3.01 -15.73
CA ARG A 40 -3.76 -3.67 -16.86
C ARG A 40 -3.57 -2.73 -18.04
N ASP A 41 -4.61 -1.98 -18.39
CA ASP A 41 -4.57 -1.01 -19.49
C ASP A 41 -3.54 0.10 -19.24
N LYS A 42 -3.46 0.57 -17.99
CA LYS A 42 -2.52 1.63 -17.58
C LYS A 42 -1.14 1.11 -17.20
N LEU A 43 -0.95 -0.20 -17.01
CA LEU A 43 0.30 -0.79 -16.51
C LEU A 43 1.51 -0.43 -17.38
N PRO A 44 1.46 -0.47 -18.73
CA PRO A 44 2.60 -0.06 -19.55
C PRO A 44 3.05 1.38 -19.28
N ALA A 45 2.11 2.32 -19.19
CA ALA A 45 2.40 3.71 -18.86
C ALA A 45 2.94 3.85 -17.43
N LEU A 46 2.35 3.15 -16.45
CA LEU A 46 2.83 3.13 -15.08
C LEU A 46 4.29 2.65 -15.00
N LEU A 47 4.65 1.57 -15.70
CA LEU A 47 6.01 1.04 -15.76
C LEU A 47 6.99 2.07 -16.36
N MET A 48 6.60 2.78 -17.42
CA MET A 48 7.40 3.86 -18.00
C MET A 48 7.65 5.01 -17.00
N HIS A 49 6.72 5.24 -16.08
CA HIS A 49 6.86 6.22 -15.00
C HIS A 49 7.54 5.68 -13.73
N GLY A 50 8.10 4.47 -13.78
CA GLY A 50 8.85 3.89 -12.67
C GLY A 50 8.00 3.18 -11.61
N PHE A 51 6.79 2.76 -11.97
CA PHE A 51 6.04 1.79 -11.17
C PHE A 51 6.80 0.46 -11.09
N PRO A 52 6.74 -0.28 -9.95
CA PRO A 52 7.47 -1.54 -9.82
C PRO A 52 7.00 -2.61 -10.82
N HIS A 53 7.96 -3.35 -11.36
CA HIS A 53 7.68 -4.54 -12.16
C HIS A 53 7.12 -5.65 -11.27
N PRO A 54 6.20 -6.48 -11.78
CA PRO A 54 5.77 -7.68 -11.07
C PRO A 54 6.92 -8.67 -10.96
N CYS A 55 6.88 -9.51 -9.92
CA CYS A 55 7.77 -10.65 -9.79
C CYS A 55 7.64 -11.55 -11.03
N PRO A 56 8.73 -11.91 -11.72
CA PRO A 56 8.68 -12.67 -12.97
C PRO A 56 8.15 -14.10 -12.80
N VAL A 57 8.26 -14.66 -11.58
CA VAL A 57 7.82 -16.03 -11.28
C VAL A 57 6.35 -16.07 -10.86
N THR A 58 5.91 -15.11 -10.05
CA THR A 58 4.59 -15.16 -9.41
C THR A 58 3.59 -14.15 -9.95
N GLY A 59 4.04 -13.15 -10.72
CA GLY A 59 3.22 -12.04 -11.19
C GLY A 59 2.74 -11.08 -10.08
N HIS A 60 3.26 -11.22 -8.86
CA HIS A 60 2.88 -10.37 -7.71
C HIS A 60 3.72 -9.09 -7.66
N PHE A 61 3.16 -8.03 -7.11
CA PHE A 61 3.83 -6.75 -6.92
C PHE A 61 4.26 -6.57 -5.46
N ASP A 62 5.41 -5.93 -5.25
CA ASP A 62 5.87 -5.58 -3.91
C ASP A 62 5.12 -4.35 -3.38
N LEU A 63 4.41 -4.52 -2.26
CA LEU A 63 3.63 -3.45 -1.63
C LEU A 63 4.50 -2.24 -1.25
N VAL A 64 5.68 -2.48 -0.68
CA VAL A 64 6.57 -1.40 -0.24
C VAL A 64 7.07 -0.61 -1.44
N ALA A 65 7.34 -1.28 -2.57
CA ALA A 65 7.74 -0.61 -3.80
C ALA A 65 6.59 0.23 -4.41
N ILE A 66 5.34 -0.23 -4.31
CA ILE A 66 4.16 0.55 -4.71
C ILE A 66 4.02 1.80 -3.85
N ASP A 67 4.08 1.65 -2.52
CA ASP A 67 3.95 2.78 -1.59
C ASP A 67 5.10 3.79 -1.83
N ALA A 68 6.34 3.31 -1.99
CA ALA A 68 7.48 4.17 -2.34
C ALA A 68 7.31 4.88 -3.69
N PHE A 69 6.68 4.25 -4.69
CA PHE A 69 6.36 4.92 -5.96
C PHE A 69 5.35 6.05 -5.75
N LEU A 70 4.30 5.83 -4.95
CA LEU A 70 3.30 6.85 -4.63
C LEU A 70 3.92 8.01 -3.86
N ASP A 71 4.77 7.73 -2.87
CA ASP A 71 5.50 8.74 -2.10
C ASP A 71 6.38 9.58 -3.03
N ARG A 72 7.15 8.95 -3.92
CA ARG A 72 7.97 9.68 -4.88
C ARG A 72 7.14 10.59 -5.78
N ARG A 73 6.00 10.08 -6.28
CA ARG A 73 5.09 10.84 -7.13
C ARG A 73 4.45 12.02 -6.38
N ALA A 74 4.21 11.87 -5.09
CA ALA A 74 3.68 12.93 -4.23
C ALA A 74 4.75 13.94 -3.76
N GLY A 75 6.02 13.76 -4.15
CA GLY A 75 7.12 14.62 -3.73
C GLY A 75 7.72 14.27 -2.36
N PHE A 76 7.35 13.13 -1.78
CA PHE A 76 7.92 12.60 -0.53
C PHE A 76 9.19 11.75 -0.77
N ALA A 77 9.72 11.76 -1.99
CA ALA A 77 10.99 11.10 -2.35
C ALA A 77 12.15 11.66 -1.51
N GLY A 78 12.55 10.95 -0.46
CA GLY A 78 13.71 11.33 0.37
C GLY A 78 13.40 11.48 1.87
N GLY A 79 12.14 11.35 2.28
CA GLY A 79 11.73 11.68 3.65
C GLY A 79 11.97 13.16 3.97
N VAL A 80 11.43 13.62 5.10
CA VAL A 80 12.04 14.78 5.76
C VAL A 80 13.43 14.30 6.13
N ARG A 81 14.48 14.96 5.61
CA ARG A 81 15.83 14.54 5.96
C ARG A 81 15.98 14.76 7.47
N PRO A 82 16.73 13.93 8.21
CA PRO A 82 16.97 14.16 9.63
C PRO A 82 17.44 15.60 9.93
N GLU A 83 18.21 16.21 9.00
CA GLU A 83 18.60 17.62 9.07
C GLU A 83 17.42 18.62 8.99
N ASP A 84 16.34 18.29 8.28
CA ASP A 84 15.14 19.12 8.16
C ASP A 84 14.26 19.04 9.42
N HIS A 85 14.32 17.93 10.18
CA HIS A 85 13.57 17.78 11.42
C HIS A 85 14.00 18.77 12.51
N GLU A 86 15.32 18.98 12.67
CA GLU A 86 15.87 19.98 13.60
C GLU A 86 15.44 21.40 13.21
N ALA A 87 15.50 21.73 11.92
CA ALA A 87 15.08 23.02 11.40
C ALA A 87 13.58 23.27 11.65
N ILE A 88 12.73 22.28 11.34
CA ILE A 88 11.28 22.35 11.58
C ILE A 88 10.97 22.45 13.08
N MET A 89 11.68 21.73 13.94
CA MET A 89 11.49 21.81 15.39
C MET A 89 11.89 23.18 15.94
N ARG A 90 13.04 23.72 15.53
CA ARG A 90 13.47 25.08 15.93
C ARG A 90 12.48 26.14 15.50
N GLU A 91 12.00 26.08 14.25
CA GLU A 91 10.99 27.01 13.75
C GLU A 91 9.69 26.96 14.56
N ARG A 92 9.25 25.76 14.96
CA ARG A 92 8.07 25.58 15.81
C ARG A 92 8.25 26.14 17.22
N ILE A 93 9.41 25.94 17.84
CA ILE A 93 9.72 26.51 19.17
C ILE A 93 9.76 28.03 19.12
N ALA A 94 10.37 28.61 18.08
CA ALA A 94 10.46 30.05 17.91
C ALA A 94 9.09 30.74 17.72
N ARG A 95 8.09 30.03 17.18
CA ARG A 95 6.70 30.53 17.04
C ARG A 95 5.87 30.49 18.32
N LEU A 96 6.35 29.81 19.36
CA LEU A 96 5.65 29.65 20.65
C LEU A 96 6.14 30.60 21.75
N GLY A 97 7.20 31.37 21.48
CA GLY A 97 7.68 32.48 22.31
C GLY A 97 7.27 33.83 21.74
#